data_AF-A0A3A5MVI7-F1
#
_entry.id   AF-A0A3A5MVI7-F1
#
_cell.length_a   1.000
_cell.length_b   1.000
_cell.length_c   1.000
_cell.angle_alpha   90.00
_cell.angle_beta   90.00
_cell.angle_gamma   90.00
#
_symmetry.space_group_name_H-M   'P 1'
#
loop_
_entity.id
_entity.type
_entity.pdbx_description
1 polymer ?
#
loop_
_entity_poly.entity_id
_entity_poly.type
_entity_poly.pdbx_seq_one_letter_code
_entity_poly.pdbx_strand_id
1 'polypeptide(L)' 'MNNPLIPAFYDIAWSGVVVVMLVALVVALVQIRRAPSLSSTARAIWVLIVLFAPIAGPVIWFLVGRRPQPE' A
#
# COMPACT_ATOMS: atom_id res chain seq x y z
N MET A 1 11.74 16.03 29.47
CA MET A 1 11.08 16.97 28.52
C MET A 1 10.36 16.13 27.48
N ASN A 2 9.12 15.73 27.77
CA ASN A 2 8.30 14.94 26.85
C ASN A 2 7.42 15.97 26.12
N ASN A 3 7.70 16.25 24.86
CA ASN A 3 6.94 17.25 24.10
C ASN A 3 5.65 16.61 23.56
N PRO A 4 4.46 16.90 24.12
CA PRO A 4 3.20 16.24 23.76
C PRO A 4 2.73 16.56 22.33
N LEU A 5 3.32 17.57 21.68
CA LEU A 5 3.01 17.94 20.30
C LEU A 5 3.66 17.00 19.27
N ILE A 6 4.81 16.39 19.58
CA ILE A 6 5.49 15.43 18.67
C ILE A 6 4.66 14.15 18.46
N PRO A 7 4.10 13.52 19.51
CA PRO A 7 3.17 12.40 19.36
C PRO A 7 1.95 12.75 18.50
N ALA A 8 1.29 13.88 18.77
CA ALA A 8 0.08 14.28 18.04
C ALA A 8 0.36 14.55 16.55
N PHE A 9 1.48 15.21 16.22
CA PHE A 9 1.84 15.47 14.83
C PHE A 9 2.20 14.17 14.08
N TYR A 10 2.94 13.28 14.74
CA TYR A 10 3.28 11.96 14.19
C TYR A 10 2.01 11.14 13.90
N ASP A 11 1.08 11.08 14.84
CA ASP A 11 -0.18 10.35 14.70
C ASP A 11 -1.03 10.90 13.55
N ILE A 12 -1.14 12.23 13.43
CA ILE A 12 -1.87 12.88 12.33
C ILE A 12 -1.21 12.59 10.99
N ALA A 13 0.12 12.69 10.90
CA ALA A 13 0.85 12.44 9.66
C ALA A 13 0.65 11.00 9.17
N TRP A 14 0.82 10.00 10.06
CA TRP A 14 0.62 8.60 9.71
C TRP A 14 -0.83 8.27 9.39
N SER A 15 -1.78 8.81 10.15
CA SER A 15 -3.20 8.64 9.85
C SER A 15 -3.53 9.22 8.47
N GLY A 16 -2.97 10.39 8.14
CA GLY A 16 -3.08 11.00 6.81
C GLY A 16 -2.54 10.10 5.70
N VAL A 17 -1.38 9.49 5.89
CA VAL A 17 -0.80 8.52 4.94
C VAL A 17 -1.75 7.34 4.73
N VAL A 18 -2.28 6.76 5.80
CA VAL A 18 -3.23 5.64 5.72
C VAL A 18 -4.50 6.05 4.96
N VAL A 19 -5.04 7.24 5.23
CA VAL A 19 -6.21 7.76 4.51
C VAL A 19 -5.92 7.91 3.02
N VAL A 20 -4.78 8.47 2.63
CA VAL A 20 -4.37 8.61 1.23
C VAL A 20 -4.25 7.25 0.55
N MET A 21 -3.66 6.25 1.23
CA MET A 21 -3.55 4.88 0.70
C MET A 21 -4.95 4.25 0.49
N LEU A 22 -5.87 4.43 1.42
CA LEU A 22 -7.25 3.94 1.30
C LEU A 22 -8.00 4.62 0.15
N VAL A 23 -7.86 5.95 0.00
CA VAL A 23 -8.47 6.68 -1.12
C VAL A 23 -7.92 6.17 -2.44
N ALA A 24 -6.60 5.99 -2.56
CA ALA A 24 -5.97 5.46 -3.77
C ALA A 24 -6.48 4.04 -4.10
N LEU A 25 -6.64 3.18 -3.10
CA LEU A 25 -7.22 1.83 -3.24
C LEU A 25 -8.64 1.90 -3.82
N VAL A 26 -9.51 2.74 -3.23
CA VAL A 26 -10.90 2.89 -3.70
C VAL A 26 -10.93 3.44 -5.13
N VAL A 27 -10.15 4.48 -5.43
CA VAL A 27 -10.04 5.06 -6.77
C VAL A 27 -9.60 3.99 -7.79
N ALA A 28 -8.59 3.19 -7.47
CA ALA A 28 -8.12 2.13 -8.35
C ALA A 28 -9.20 1.07 -8.62
N LEU A 29 -9.93 0.63 -7.59
CA LEU A 29 -11.05 -0.31 -7.75
C LEU A 29 -12.18 0.27 -8.62
N VAL A 30 -12.49 1.55 -8.45
CA VAL A 30 -13.48 2.25 -9.29
C VAL A 30 -13.01 2.31 -10.74
N GLN A 31 -11.73 2.61 -10.99
CA GLN A 31 -11.17 2.66 -12.34
C GLN A 31 -11.20 1.28 -13.01
N ILE A 32 -10.83 0.22 -12.28
CA ILE A 32 -10.92 -1.16 -12.77
C ILE A 32 -12.37 -1.53 -13.09
N ARG A 33 -13.34 -1.11 -12.26
CA ARG A 33 -14.77 -1.32 -12.50
C ARG A 33 -15.28 -0.55 -13.72
N ARG A 34 -14.74 0.63 -13.99
CA ARG A 34 -15.16 1.48 -15.11
C ARG A 34 -14.54 1.08 -16.43
N ALA A 35 -13.43 0.35 -16.44
CA ALA A 35 -12.77 -0.10 -17.65
C ALA A 35 -13.59 -1.18 -18.37
N PRO A 36 -14.25 -0.86 -19.52
CA PRO A 36 -15.16 -1.77 -20.20
C PRO A 36 -14.43 -2.78 -21.10
N SER A 37 -13.16 -2.52 -21.43
CA SER A 37 -12.30 -3.37 -22.26
C SER A 37 -11.56 -4.47 -21.48
N LEU A 38 -11.67 -4.49 -20.14
CA LEU A 38 -11.06 -5.53 -19.33
C LEU A 38 -11.91 -6.80 -19.37
N SER A 39 -11.31 -7.92 -19.78
CA SER A 39 -11.90 -9.24 -19.56
C SER A 39 -12.10 -9.51 -18.06
N SER A 40 -13.02 -10.41 -17.72
CA SER A 40 -13.31 -10.77 -16.31
C SER A 40 -12.06 -11.22 -15.56
N THR A 41 -11.22 -12.06 -16.20
CA THR A 41 -9.95 -12.53 -15.65
C THR A 41 -8.95 -11.38 -15.46
N ALA A 42 -8.81 -10.49 -16.44
CA ALA A 42 -7.90 -9.35 -16.33
C ALA A 42 -8.32 -8.40 -15.21
N ARG A 43 -9.63 -8.17 -15.04
CA ARG A 43 -10.18 -7.40 -13.91
C ARG A 43 -9.84 -8.05 -12.57
N ALA A 44 -10.02 -9.36 -12.43
CA ALA A 44 -9.69 -10.08 -11.19
C ALA A 44 -8.21 -9.94 -10.83
N ILE A 45 -7.32 -10.08 -11.82
CA ILE A 45 -5.88 -9.89 -11.64
C ILE A 45 -5.57 -8.47 -11.15
N TRP A 46 -6.15 -7.44 -11.79
CA TRP A 46 -5.92 -6.05 -11.37
C TRP A 46 -6.44 -5.76 -9.95
N VAL A 47 -7.58 -6.33 -9.56
CA VAL A 47 -8.08 -6.22 -8.18
C VAL A 47 -7.08 -6.82 -7.19
N LEU A 48 -6.58 -8.03 -7.48
CA LEU A 48 -5.58 -8.69 -6.63
C LEU A 48 -4.30 -7.86 -6.54
N ILE A 49 -3.78 -7.36 -7.66
CA ILE A 49 -2.58 -6.50 -7.69
C ILE A 49 -2.77 -5.29 -6.77
N VAL A 50 -3.88 -4.57 -6.91
CA VAL A 50 -4.14 -3.36 -6.13
C VAL A 50 -4.30 -3.67 -4.63
N LEU A 51 -4.92 -4.79 -4.29
CA LEU A 51 -5.07 -5.22 -2.88
C LEU A 51 -3.73 -5.61 -2.24
N PHE A 52 -2.85 -6.26 -3.01
CA PHE A 52 -1.57 -6.77 -2.49
C PHE A 52 -0.38 -5.82 -2.72
N ALA A 53 -0.54 -4.75 -3.52
CA ALA A 53 0.47 -3.71 -3.70
C ALA A 53 1.07 -3.17 -2.38
N PRO A 54 0.29 -2.82 -1.33
CA PRO A 54 0.86 -2.26 -0.09
C PRO A 54 1.77 -3.25 0.67
N ILE A 55 1.58 -4.55 0.51
CA ILE A 55 2.43 -5.57 1.17
C ILE A 55 3.64 -5.99 0.33
N ALA A 56 3.70 -5.60 -0.95
CA ALA A 56 4.77 -5.98 -1.86
C ALA A 56 6.15 -5.48 -1.39
N GLY A 57 6.24 -4.25 -0.86
CA GLY A 57 7.49 -3.68 -0.35
C GLY A 57 8.12 -4.52 0.77
N PRO A 58 7.39 -4.79 1.87
CA PRO A 58 7.86 -5.70 2.92
C PRO A 58 8.24 -7.09 2.40
N VAL A 59 7.41 -7.68 1.52
CA VAL A 59 7.68 -9.00 0.94
C VAL A 59 9.00 -8.99 0.14
N ILE A 60 9.20 -8.01 -0.72
CA ILE A 60 10.44 -7.84 -1.50
C ILE A 60 11.64 -7.69 -0.56
N TRP A 61 11.52 -6.87 0.50
CA TRP A 61 12.58 -6.71 1.49
C TRP A 61 12.97 -8.04 2.15
N PHE A 62 12.00 -8.87 2.55
CA PHE A 62 12.29 -10.17 3.15
C PHE A 62 12.87 -11.20 2.19
N LEU A 63 12.57 -11.08 0.90
CA LEU A 63 13.09 -11.98 -0.14
C LEU A 63 14.49 -11.57 -0.61
N VAL A 64 14.75 -10.27 -0.74
CA VAL A 64 16.01 -9.72 -1.28
C VAL A 64 17.02 -9.38 -0.17
N GLY A 65 16.55 -8.89 0.97
CA GLY A 65 17.36 -8.34 2.07
C GLY A 65 18.06 -9.38 2.94
N ARG A 66 17.87 -10.68 2.69
CA ARG A 66 18.57 -11.77 3.40
C ARG A 66 19.99 -12.02 2.85
N ARG A 67 20.77 -10.97 2.58
CA ARG A 67 22.22 -11.17 2.36
C ARG A 67 22.84 -11.45 3.73
N PRO A 68 23.40 -12.65 3.98
CA PRO A 68 24.13 -12.89 5.22
C PRO A 68 25.25 -11.86 5.30
N GLN A 69 25.36 -11.16 6.42
CA GLN A 69 26.53 -10.35 6.71
C GLN A 69 27.73 -11.32 6.70
N PRO A 70 28.76 -11.13 5.86
CA PRO A 70 29.99 -11.87 6.01
C PRO A 70 30.61 -11.43 7.33
N GLU A 71 30.73 -12.37 8.26
CA GLU A 71 31.41 -12.21 9.54
C GLU A 71 32.94 -12.23 9.42
#